data_AF-A0A1I7AQV7-F1
#
_entry.id   AF-A0A1I7AQV7-F1
#
_cell.length_a   1.000
_cell.length_b   1.000
_cell.length_c   1.000
_cell.angle_alpha   90.00
_cell.angle_beta   90.00
_cell.angle_gamma   90.00
#
_symmetry.space_group_name_H-M   'P 1'
#
loop_
_entity.id
_entity.type
_entity.pdbx_description
1 polymer ?
#
loop_
_entity_poly.entity_id
_entity_poly.type
_entity_poly.pdbx_seq_one_letter_code
_entity_poly.pdbx_strand_id
1 'polypeptide(L)' 'MTTVKEEFHKLIEEIEDENLIASYFELFLHLTKKKDGSLMQGLTNHEKSELLLSYIESHNNDNLVKHEQLYNEYSKWLEK' A
#
# COMPACT_ATOMS: atom_id res chain seq x y z
N MET A 1 19.76 28.97 2.44
CA MET A 1 18.61 28.06 2.31
C MET A 1 19.18 26.65 2.30
N THR A 2 19.12 25.95 3.43
CA THR A 2 19.45 24.53 3.45
C THR A 2 18.37 23.77 2.69
N THR A 3 18.78 22.86 1.82
CA THR A 3 17.84 21.97 1.16
C THR A 3 17.41 20.87 2.14
N VAL A 4 16.20 20.31 1.96
CA VAL A 4 15.73 19.15 2.74
C VAL A 4 16.76 18.01 2.71
N LYS A 5 17.49 17.87 1.59
CA LYS A 5 18.57 16.88 1.45
C LYS A 5 19.73 17.14 2.41
N GLU A 6 20.14 18.40 2.58
CA GLU A 6 21.23 18.77 3.49
C GLU A 6 20.84 18.62 4.95
N GLU A 7 19.60 18.96 5.30
CA GLU A 7 19.06 18.74 6.65
C GLU A 7 18.96 17.26 6.97
N PHE A 8 18.58 16.45 5.98
CA PHE A 8 18.52 15.01 6.13
C PHE A 8 19.89 14.34 6.28
N HIS A 9 20.91 14.81 5.54
CA HIS A 9 22.28 14.31 5.72
C HIS A 9 22.82 14.61 7.13
N LYS A 10 22.59 15.82 7.65
CA LYS A 10 22.98 16.17 9.03
C LYS A 10 22.28 15.29 10.06
N LEU A 11 20.98 15.06 9.88
CA LEU A 11 20.21 14.21 10.78
C LEU A 11 20.72 12.76 10.80
N ILE A 12 21.19 12.23 9.67
CA ILE A 12 21.83 10.90 9.63
C ILE A 12 23.18 10.92 10.35
N GLU A 13 23.99 11.96 10.14
CA GLU A 13 25.32 12.09 10.78
C GLU A 13 25.24 12.18 12.31
N GLU A 14 24.14 12.68 12.85
CA GLU A 14 23.90 12.78 14.30
C GLU A 14 23.47 11.46 14.95
N ILE A 15 23.13 10.42 14.17
CA ILE A 15 22.73 9.12 14.72
C ILE A 15 23.96 8.28 14.99
N GLU A 16 24.20 7.92 16.25
CA GLU A 16 25.30 7.02 16.65
C GLU A 16 24.88 5.55 16.69
N ASP A 17 23.58 5.26 16.80
CA ASP A 17 23.04 3.90 16.83
C ASP A 17 22.88 3.33 15.41
N GLU A 18 23.79 2.43 15.04
CA GLU A 18 23.78 1.75 13.75
C GLU A 18 22.46 1.01 13.46
N ASN A 19 21.78 0.47 14.49
CA ASN A 19 20.50 -0.23 14.29
C ASN A 19 19.38 0.76 13.91
N LEU A 20 19.44 1.98 14.46
CA LEU A 20 18.52 3.05 14.12
C LEU A 20 18.75 3.52 12.68
N ILE A 21 20.01 3.72 12.27
CA ILE A 21 20.36 4.03 10.87
C ILE A 21 19.88 2.94 9.92
N ALA A 22 20.11 1.66 10.26
CA ALA A 22 19.68 0.53 9.45
C ALA A 22 18.14 0.52 9.26
N SER A 23 17.40 0.80 10.32
CA SER A 23 15.92 0.88 10.28
C SER A 23 15.43 2.01 9.35
N TYR A 24 16.05 3.18 9.41
CA TYR A 24 15.73 4.27 8.48
C TYR A 24 16.09 3.90 7.04
N PHE A 25 17.25 3.29 6.82
CA PHE A 25 17.69 2.85 5.50
C PHE A 25 16.70 1.87 4.86
N GLU A 26 16.22 0.87 5.61
CA GLU A 26 15.20 -0.07 5.14
C GLU A 26 13.88 0.62 4.78
N LEU A 27 13.47 1.60 5.58
CA LEU A 27 12.29 2.42 5.29
C LEU A 27 12.47 3.21 3.98
N PHE A 28 13.62 3.85 3.77
CA PHE A 28 13.90 4.57 2.52
C PHE A 28 13.94 3.63 1.32
N LEU A 29 14.51 2.42 1.48
CA LEU A 29 14.46 1.41 0.43
C LEU A 29 13.02 1.01 0.10
N HIS A 30 12.14 0.86 1.10
CA HIS A 30 10.73 0.57 0.86
C HIS A 30 10.01 1.71 0.15
N LEU A 31 10.22 2.95 0.58
CA LEU A 31 9.58 4.13 0.01
C LEU A 31 10.05 4.39 -1.43
N THR A 32 11.31 4.11 -1.74
CA THR A 32 11.87 4.27 -3.10
C THR A 32 11.55 3.08 -4.02
N LYS A 33 11.35 1.88 -3.47
CA LYS A 33 10.94 0.68 -4.23
C LYS A 33 9.44 0.58 -4.46
N LYS A 34 8.61 1.25 -3.66
CA LYS A 34 7.19 1.45 -3.97
C LYS A 34 7.05 2.39 -5.17
N LYS A 35 7.34 1.87 -6.37
CA LYS A 35 6.78 2.44 -7.59
C LYS A 35 5.27 2.24 -7.50
N ASP A 36 4.53 3.33 -7.58
CA ASP A 36 3.09 3.28 -7.76
C ASP A 36 2.74 2.28 -8.87
N GLY A 37 1.80 1.39 -8.57
CA GLY A 37 1.35 0.37 -9.51
C GLY A 37 2.19 -0.90 -9.59
N SER A 38 3.07 -1.22 -8.63
CA SER A 38 3.76 -2.53 -8.60
C SER A 38 2.80 -3.73 -8.60
N LEU A 39 1.67 -3.61 -7.88
CA LEU A 39 0.59 -4.60 -7.90
C LEU A 39 -0.07 -4.68 -9.29
N MET A 40 -0.39 -3.53 -9.90
CA MET A 40 -0.94 -3.45 -11.25
C MET A 40 0.04 -4.02 -12.30
N GLN A 41 1.34 -3.83 -12.12
CA GLN A 41 2.39 -4.35 -13.01
C GLN A 41 2.45 -5.88 -12.99
N GLY A 42 2.16 -6.50 -11.84
CA GLY A 42 2.13 -7.95 -11.69
C GLY A 42 0.93 -8.65 -12.35
N LEU A 43 -0.10 -7.90 -12.73
CA LEU A 43 -1.30 -8.45 -13.36
C LEU A 43 -1.10 -8.71 -14.86
N THR A 44 -1.62 -9.83 -15.34
CA THR A 44 -1.82 -10.12 -16.76
C THR A 44 -2.79 -9.13 -17.39
N ASN A 45 -2.82 -9.07 -18.72
CA ASN A 45 -3.76 -8.19 -19.43
C ASN A 45 -5.22 -8.52 -19.10
N HIS A 46 -5.54 -9.80 -18.93
CA HIS A 46 -6.88 -10.22 -18.53
C HIS A 46 -7.23 -9.73 -17.13
N GLU A 47 -6.37 -9.96 -16.14
CA GLU A 47 -6.61 -9.51 -14.76
C GLU A 47 -6.71 -7.98 -14.64
N LYS A 48 -5.94 -7.22 -15.44
CA LYS A 48 -6.09 -5.77 -15.53
C LYS A 48 -7.45 -5.37 -16.06
N SER A 49 -7.93 -6.05 -17.10
CA SER A 49 -9.26 -5.81 -17.67
C SER A 49 -10.37 -6.15 -16.66
N GLU A 50 -10.28 -7.29 -15.99
CA GLU A 50 -11.24 -7.68 -14.95
C GLU A 50 -11.25 -6.71 -13.75
N LEU A 51 -10.07 -6.25 -13.33
CA LEU A 51 -9.96 -5.25 -12.25
C LEU A 51 -10.62 -3.93 -12.64
N LEU A 52 -10.38 -3.44 -13.86
CA LEU A 52 -10.99 -2.22 -14.37
C LEU A 52 -12.51 -2.37 -14.51
N LEU A 53 -12.98 -3.53 -15.00
CA LEU A 53 -14.40 -3.84 -15.11
C LEU A 53 -15.06 -3.83 -13.72
N SER A 54 -14.48 -4.54 -12.76
CA SER A 54 -14.97 -4.60 -11.37
C SER A 54 -15.05 -3.21 -10.74
N TYR A 55 -14.04 -2.36 -10.99
CA TYR A 55 -14.05 -0.98 -10.53
C TYR A 55 -15.22 -0.19 -11.13
N ILE A 56 -15.44 -0.28 -12.45
CA ILE A 56 -16.58 0.39 -13.11
C ILE A 56 -17.91 -0.13 -12.55
N GLU A 57 -18.06 -1.44 -12.42
CA GLU A 57 -19.27 -2.09 -11.92
C GLU A 57 -19.59 -1.73 -10.47
N SER A 58 -18.57 -1.48 -9.64
CA SER A 58 -18.75 -1.07 -8.24
C SER A 58 -19.44 0.29 -8.08
N HIS A 59 -19.49 1.12 -9.12
CA HIS A 59 -20.22 2.38 -9.10
C HIS A 59 -21.73 2.18 -9.30
N ASN A 60 -22.16 0.98 -9.70
CA ASN A 60 -23.56 0.61 -9.76
C ASN A 60 -23.98 -0.04 -8.43
N ASN A 61 -24.86 0.62 -7.69
CA ASN A 61 -25.39 0.12 -6.42
C ASN A 61 -26.10 -1.24 -6.55
N ASP A 62 -26.67 -1.57 -7.71
CA ASP A 62 -27.34 -2.85 -7.93
C ASP A 62 -26.35 -4.03 -7.96
N ASN A 63 -25.06 -3.76 -8.21
CA ASN A 63 -23.99 -4.75 -8.20
C ASN A 63 -23.34 -4.93 -6.82
N LEU A 64 -23.74 -4.12 -5.83
CA LEU A 64 -23.17 -4.17 -4.49
C LEU A 64 -23.88 -5.20 -3.61
N VAL A 65 -23.10 -5.99 -2.88
CA VAL A 65 -23.63 -6.88 -1.84
C VAL A 65 -23.92 -6.07 -0.58
N LYS A 66 -25.06 -6.33 0.05
CA LYS A 66 -25.41 -5.68 1.32
C LYS A 66 -24.42 -6.10 2.42
N HIS A 67 -24.01 -5.13 3.24
CA HIS A 67 -23.08 -5.37 4.34
C HIS A 67 -23.56 -6.48 5.30
N GLU A 68 -24.85 -6.48 5.65
CA GLU A 68 -25.46 -7.49 6.52
C GLU A 68 -25.35 -8.91 5.94
N GLN A 69 -25.45 -9.05 4.62
CA GLN A 69 -25.34 -10.34 3.94
C GLN A 69 -23.92 -10.89 4.06
N LEU A 70 -22.91 -10.05 3.80
CA LEU A 70 -21.50 -10.41 3.97
C LEU A 70 -21.18 -10.78 5.42
N TYR A 71 -21.65 -10.00 6.38
CA TYR A 71 -21.42 -10.26 7.80
C TYR A 71 -21.96 -11.61 8.25
N ASN A 72 -23.19 -11.94 7.83
CA ASN A 72 -23.81 -13.22 8.18
C ASN A 72 -23.07 -14.41 7.55
N GLU A 73 -22.68 -14.29 6.28
CA GLU A 73 -22.00 -15.35 5.53
C GLU A 73 -20.61 -15.68 6.09
N TYR A 74 -19.85 -14.66 6.49
CA TYR A 74 -18.47 -14.80 6.97
C TYR A 74 -18.33 -14.68 8.50
N SER A 75 -19.45 -14.69 9.23
CA SER A 75 -19.51 -14.60 10.71
C SER A 75 -18.51 -15.52 11.43
N LYS A 76 -18.34 -16.76 10.94
CA LYS A 76 -17.38 -17.74 11.49
C LYS A 76 -15.91 -17.30 11.49
N TRP A 77 -15.55 -16.34 10.64
CA TRP A 77 -14.19 -15.79 10.53
C TRP A 77 -14.03 -14.47 11.29
N LEU A 78 -15.16 -13.89 11.74
CA LEU A 78 -15.22 -12.61 12.44
C LEU A 78 -15.35 -12.80 13.97
N GLU A 79 -15.72 -13.99 14.42
CA GLU A 79 -15.70 -14.38 15.83
C GLU A 79 -14.27 -14.78 16.24
N LYS A 80 -13.74 -14.11 17.27
CA LYS A 80 -12.40 -14.34 17.83
C LYS A 80 -12.43 -15.31 19.00
#